data_AF-A0A2G2K5X2-F1
#
_entry.id   AF-A0A2G2K5X2-F1
#
_cell.length_a   1.000
_cell.length_b   1.000
_cell.length_c   1.000
_cell.angle_alpha   90.00
_cell.angle_beta   90.00
_cell.angle_gamma   90.00
#
_symmetry.space_group_name_H-M   'P 1'
#
loop_
_entity.id
_entity.type
_entity.pdbx_description
1 polymer ?
#
loop_
_entity_poly.entity_id
_entity_poly.type
_entity_poly.pdbx_seq_one_letter_code
_entity_poly.pdbx_strand_id
1 'polypeptide(L)' 'MDNKGVLNQSLGIDIAKDSFSSCFCFLNSDLSKDFELGEDFSNDKQWFIFLYKWIKKQEFHKLI' A
#
# COMPACT_ATOMS: atom_id res chain seq x y z
N MET A 1 4.43 4.75 -17.31
CA MET A 1 4.72 3.60 -16.44
C MET A 1 4.53 2.38 -17.31
N ASP A 2 5.59 1.63 -17.57
CA ASP A 2 5.49 0.38 -18.34
C ASP A 2 4.50 -0.54 -17.61
N ASN A 3 3.47 -1.00 -18.33
CA ASN A 3 2.44 -1.91 -17.79
C ASN A 3 3.06 -3.28 -17.53
N LYS A 4 3.88 -3.39 -16.49
CA LYS A 4 4.31 -4.67 -15.94
C LYS A 4 3.10 -5.26 -15.20
N GLY A 5 2.62 -6.41 -15.64
CA GLY A 5 1.47 -7.06 -14.99
C GLY A 5 1.81 -7.37 -13.54
N VAL A 6 0.95 -6.99 -12.59
CA VAL A 6 1.20 -7.21 -11.16
C VAL A 6 0.72 -8.62 -10.76
N LEU A 7 1.66 -9.49 -10.38
CA LEU A 7 1.39 -10.85 -9.90
C LEU A 7 0.85 -10.87 -8.48
N ASN A 8 1.43 -10.06 -7.59
CA ASN A 8 1.03 -10.03 -6.19
C ASN A 8 1.19 -8.63 -5.58
N GLN A 9 0.44 -8.36 -4.52
CA GLN A 9 0.54 -7.14 -3.72
C GLN A 9 0.64 -7.51 -2.25
N SER A 10 1.41 -6.73 -1.50
CA SER A 10 1.55 -6.92 -0.05
C SER A 10 1.61 -5.56 0.63
N LEU A 11 0.98 -5.46 1.80
CA LEU A 11 1.00 -4.27 2.63
C LEU A 11 1.87 -4.54 3.87
N GLY A 12 2.92 -3.76 4.04
CA GLY A 12 3.63 -3.64 5.31
C GLY A 12 3.04 -2.52 6.14
N ILE A 13 2.86 -2.77 7.45
CA ILE A 13 2.47 -1.76 8.43
C ILE A 13 3.43 -1.89 9.61
N ASP A 14 4.03 -0.77 10.00
CA ASP A 14 4.79 -0.65 11.25
C ASP A 14 4.03 0.29 12.19
N ILE A 15 3.82 -0.13 13.44
CA ILE A 15 2.95 0.57 14.40
C ILE A 15 3.76 0.93 15.63
N ALA A 16 3.89 2.24 15.88
CA ALA A 16 4.42 2.81 17.09
C ALA A 16 3.28 3.26 18.03
N LYS A 17 3.65 3.80 19.20
CA LYS A 17 2.67 4.24 20.21
C LYS A 17 1.69 5.29 19.64
N ASP A 18 2.22 6.31 18.99
CA ASP A 18 1.44 7.48 18.57
C ASP A 18 1.33 7.61 17.04
N SER A 19 2.01 6.75 16.28
CA SER A 19 2.01 6.76 14.82
C SER A 19 2.07 5.35 14.21
N PHE A 20 1.76 5.24 12.92
CA PHE A 20 2.06 4.08 12.12
C PHE A 20 2.50 4.49 10.72
N SER A 21 3.33 3.67 10.10
CA SER A 21 3.82 3.83 8.73
C SER A 21 3.31 2.65 7.89
N SER A 22 3.08 2.89 6.60
CA SER A 22 2.66 1.82 5.68
C SER A 22 3.47 1.81 4.40
N CYS A 23 3.58 0.64 3.77
CA CYS A 23 4.25 0.49 2.47
C CYS A 23 3.58 -0.60 1.65
N PHE A 24 3.23 -0.30 0.40
CA PHE A 24 2.86 -1.30 -0.58
C PHE A 24 4.08 -1.84 -1.30
N CYS A 25 4.10 -3.16 -1.45
CA CYS A 25 5.02 -3.89 -2.32
C CYS A 25 4.22 -4.50 -3.47
N PHE A 26 4.68 -4.27 -4.70
CA PHE A 26 4.12 -4.86 -5.91
C PHE A 26 5.12 -5.85 -6.48
N LEU A 27 4.73 -7.12 -6.59
CA LEU A 27 5.49 -8.12 -7.32
C LEU A 27 5.02 -8.13 -8.77
N ASN A 28 5.90 -7.72 -9.67
CA ASN A 28 5.62 -7.64 -11.10
C ASN A 28 5.83 -8.99 -11.80
N SER A 29 5.32 -9.11 -13.02
CA SER A 29 5.41 -10.33 -13.85
C SER A 29 6.84 -10.67 -14.27
N ASP A 30 7.73 -9.68 -14.29
CA ASP A 30 9.17 -9.84 -14.49
C ASP A 30 9.92 -10.17 -13.18
N LEU A 31 9.18 -10.46 -12.10
CA LEU A 31 9.67 -10.73 -10.75
C LEU A 31 10.37 -9.55 -10.06
N SER A 32 10.38 -8.36 -10.68
CA SER A 32 10.81 -7.14 -10.01
C SER A 32 9.84 -6.73 -8.91
N LYS A 33 10.34 -5.93 -7.96
CA LYS A 33 9.55 -5.38 -6.85
C LYS A 33 9.57 -3.87 -6.91
N ASP A 34 8.38 -3.28 -6.96
CA ASP A 34 8.19 -1.84 -6.78
C ASP A 34 7.59 -1.58 -5.41
N PHE A 35 7.93 -0.43 -4.83
CA PHE A 35 7.49 -0.03 -3.51
C PHE A 35 6.81 1.35 -3.56
N GLU A 36 5.62 1.44 -2.98
CA GLU A 36 4.91 2.71 -2.75
C GLU A 36 4.85 2.93 -1.24
N LEU A 37 5.56 3.93 -0.74
CA LEU A 37 5.49 4.33 0.65
C LEU A 37 4.17 5.06 0.90
N GLY A 38 3.44 4.62 1.91
CA GLY A 38 2.37 5.41 2.51
C GLY A 38 2.96 6.55 3.34
N GLU A 39 2.11 7.49 3.72
CA GLU A 39 2.50 8.55 4.65
C GLU A 39 2.61 7.99 6.09
N ASP A 40 3.35 8.70 6.94
CA ASP A 40 3.30 8.47 8.38
C ASP A 40 1.98 9.04 8.92
N PHE A 41 1.22 8.18 9.58
CA PHE A 41 -0.11 8.51 10.09
C PHE A 41 -0.14 8.45 11.61
N SER A 42 -1.03 9.21 12.26
CA SER A 42 -1.22 9.05 13.71
C SER A 42 -1.90 7.72 14.02
N ASN A 43 -1.54 7.11 15.15
CA ASN A 43 -2.12 5.84 15.60
C ASN A 43 -3.51 6.05 16.24
N ASP A 44 -4.46 6.51 15.42
CA ASP A 44 -5.85 6.67 15.82
C ASP A 44 -6.83 6.12 14.78
N LYS A 45 -8.08 5.96 15.22
CA LYS A 45 -9.15 5.38 14.40
C LYS A 45 -9.38 6.13 13.09
N GLN A 46 -9.22 7.46 13.08
CA GLN A 46 -9.46 8.26 11.89
C GLN A 46 -8.44 7.92 10.80
N TRP A 47 -7.17 7.83 11.17
CA TRP A 47 -6.11 7.50 10.22
C TRP A 47 -6.13 6.05 9.76
N PHE A 48 -6.56 5.11 10.60
CA PHE A 48 -6.86 3.74 10.13
C PHE A 48 -7.94 3.71 9.05
N ILE A 49 -8.97 4.58 9.14
CA ILE A 49 -9.99 4.69 8.08
C ILE A 49 -9.39 5.24 6.78
N PHE A 50 -8.45 6.20 6.88
CA PHE A 50 -7.72 6.70 5.71
C PHE A 50 -6.85 5.61 5.06
N LEU A 51 -6.12 4.84 5.86
CA LEU A 51 -5.34 3.69 5.38
C LEU A 51 -6.24 2.70 4.62
N TYR A 52 -7.41 2.36 5.19
CA TYR A 52 -8.37 1.47 4.53
C TYR A 52 -8.86 2.02 3.18
N LYS A 53 -9.17 3.32 3.10
CA LYS A 53 -9.56 3.97 1.84
C LYS A 53 -8.44 3.97 0.81
N TRP A 54 -7.20 4.19 1.25
CA TRP A 54 -6.03 4.13 0.38
C TRP A 54 -5.83 2.73 -0.18
N ILE A 55 -5.88 1.69 0.67
CA ILE A 55 -5.81 0.28 0.23
C ILE A 55 -6.89 -0.02 -0.82
N LYS A 56 -8.15 0.40 -0.56
CA LYS A 56 -9.25 0.20 -1.50
C LYS A 56 -9.02 0.87 -2.86
N LYS A 57 -8.43 2.07 -2.89
CA LYS A 57 -8.09 2.76 -4.14
C LYS A 57 -7.07 1.98 -4.99
N GLN A 58 -6.15 1.27 -4.34
CA GLN A 58 -5.15 0.46 -5.02
C GLN A 58 -5.72 -0.84 -5.59
N GLU A 59 -6.77 -1.41 -4.98
CA GLU A 59 -7.49 -2.57 -5.55
C GLU A 59 -8.18 -2.22 -6.89
N PHE A 60 -8.66 -0.99 -7.06
CA PHE A 60 -9.36 -0.56 -8.28
C PHE A 60 -8.44 -0.29 -9.48
N HIS A 61 -7.14 -0.03 -9.28
CA HIS A 61 -6.19 0.14 -10.39
C HIS A 61 -5.91 -1.16 -11.16
N LYS A 62 -6.40 -2.31 -10.68
CA LYS A 62 -6.26 -3.63 -11.34
C LYS A 62 -7.45 -4.04 -12.22
N LEU A 63 -8.55 -3.27 -12.23
CA LEU A 63 -9.79 -3.63 -12.94
C LEU A 63 -9.99 -2.90 -14.29
N ILE A 64 -8.99 -2.14 -14.74
CA ILE A 64 -9.02 -1.40 -16.02
C ILE A 64 -7.81 -1.82 -16.85
#